data_AF-A0A811M8J5-F1
#
_entry.id   AF-A0A811M8J5-F1
#
_cell.length_a   1.000
_cell.length_b   1.000
_cell.length_c   1.000
_cell.angle_alpha   90.00
_cell.angle_beta   90.00
_cell.angle_gamma   90.00
#
_symmetry.space_group_name_H-M   'P 1'
#
loop_
_entity.id
_entity.type
_entity.pdbx_description
1 polymer ?
#
loop_
_entity_poly.entity_id
_entity_poly.type
_entity_poly.pdbx_seq_one_letter_code
_entity_poly.pdbx_strand_id
1 'polypeptide(L)'
;MEEEASASEQLPAYMKAIYLTIVSASNEVAEQVLRQQGCDARFLLKKAWHDLCKAFLMEAKWHYSNYKPTLHEYLENGWISSVSGPLMLIHVFPMIEKKGVVTPNSIQQLESYPKLVQMVSKIFRLCNDSATHSVRTTNCRFPLPFANACVNMARIAHCIYRGGDGISAPDDEKRMEIKELFLEPFKEEK
;
A
#
# COMPACT_ATOMS: atom_id res chain seq x y z
N MET A 1 -24.61 -2.03 -8.72
CA MET A 1 -23.87 -1.91 -9.99
C MET A 1 -24.46 -0.84 -10.89
N GLU A 2 -25.78 -0.81 -11.17
CA GLU A 2 -26.38 0.23 -12.03
C GLU A 2 -26.21 1.67 -11.51
N GLU A 3 -26.32 1.89 -10.20
CA GLU A 3 -26.22 3.23 -9.61
C GLU A 3 -24.77 3.79 -9.63
N GLU A 4 -23.76 2.92 -9.48
CA GLU A 4 -22.33 3.29 -9.53
C GLU A 4 -21.83 3.50 -10.97
N ALA A 5 -22.41 2.77 -11.94
CA ALA A 5 -22.12 2.96 -13.36
C ALA A 5 -22.54 4.36 -13.83
N SER A 6 -23.73 4.82 -13.43
CA SER A 6 -24.29 6.15 -13.77
C SER A 6 -23.44 7.33 -13.24
N ALA A 7 -22.97 7.27 -11.99
CA ALA A 7 -22.15 8.32 -11.40
C ALA A 7 -20.77 8.47 -12.06
N SER A 8 -20.21 7.36 -12.58
CA SER A 8 -18.90 7.35 -13.24
C SER A 8 -18.89 7.99 -14.64
N GLU A 9 -20.05 8.20 -15.26
CA GLU A 9 -20.16 8.77 -16.60
C GLU A 9 -19.78 10.25 -16.67
N GLN A 10 -19.83 10.94 -15.54
CA GLN A 10 -19.46 12.36 -15.42
C GLN A 10 -17.95 12.57 -15.25
N LEU A 11 -17.17 11.49 -15.08
CA LEU A 11 -15.73 11.56 -14.84
C LEU A 11 -14.94 11.66 -16.16
N PRO A 12 -13.79 12.38 -16.18
CA PRO A 12 -12.85 12.30 -17.28
C PRO A 12 -12.46 10.85 -17.59
N ALA A 13 -12.21 10.54 -18.86
CA ALA A 13 -11.97 9.17 -19.32
C ALA A 13 -10.89 8.42 -18.51
N TYR A 14 -9.78 9.09 -18.16
CA TYR A 14 -8.72 8.47 -17.35
C TYR A 14 -9.16 8.16 -15.91
N MET A 15 -9.96 9.04 -15.29
CA MET A 15 -10.48 8.82 -13.94
C MET A 15 -11.52 7.71 -13.94
N LYS A 16 -12.38 7.66 -14.97
CA LYS A 16 -13.36 6.60 -15.14
C LYS A 16 -12.68 5.24 -15.26
N ALA A 17 -11.61 5.14 -16.05
CA ALA A 17 -10.82 3.91 -16.16
C ALA A 17 -10.25 3.46 -14.81
N ILE A 18 -9.60 4.37 -14.07
CA ILE A 18 -9.05 4.07 -12.74
C ILE A 18 -10.15 3.64 -11.76
N TYR A 19 -11.27 4.37 -11.71
CA TYR A 19 -12.41 4.06 -10.86
C TYR A 19 -12.97 2.67 -11.14
N LEU A 20 -13.21 2.34 -12.40
CA LEU A 20 -13.72 1.02 -12.79
C LEU A 20 -12.74 -0.10 -12.43
N THR A 21 -11.43 0.09 -12.64
CA THR A 21 -10.41 -0.89 -12.22
C THR A 21 -10.44 -1.10 -10.70
N ILE A 22 -10.51 -0.03 -9.92
CA ILE A 22 -10.59 -0.11 -8.45
C ILE A 22 -11.84 -0.86 -8.00
N VAL A 23 -13.01 -0.54 -8.57
CA VAL A 23 -14.28 -1.17 -8.22
C VAL A 23 -14.28 -2.65 -8.63
N SER A 24 -13.81 -2.99 -9.83
CA SER A 24 -13.72 -4.38 -10.29
C SER A 24 -12.81 -5.20 -9.37
N ALA A 25 -11.58 -4.74 -9.16
CA ALA A 25 -10.62 -5.44 -8.30
C ALA A 25 -11.14 -5.59 -6.85
N SER A 26 -11.81 -4.57 -6.32
CA SER A 26 -12.40 -4.65 -4.98
C SER A 26 -13.56 -5.65 -4.92
N ASN A 27 -14.41 -5.70 -5.94
CA ASN A 27 -15.51 -6.67 -6.00
C ASN A 27 -14.97 -8.10 -6.13
N GLU A 28 -13.95 -8.33 -6.96
CA GLU A 28 -13.27 -9.63 -7.09
C GLU A 28 -12.73 -10.12 -5.75
N VAL A 29 -12.00 -9.25 -5.02
CA VAL A 29 -11.50 -9.56 -3.68
C VAL A 29 -12.63 -9.85 -2.71
N ALA A 30 -13.70 -9.05 -2.72
CA ALA A 30 -14.82 -9.26 -1.80
C ALA A 30 -15.57 -10.57 -2.08
N GLU A 31 -15.75 -10.92 -3.35
CA GLU A 31 -16.32 -12.21 -3.75
C GLU A 31 -15.43 -13.37 -3.31
N GLN A 32 -14.11 -13.24 -3.42
CA GLN A 32 -13.17 -14.25 -2.94
C GLN A 32 -13.30 -14.47 -1.43
N VAL A 33 -13.32 -13.38 -0.63
CA VAL A 33 -13.53 -13.47 0.83
C VAL A 33 -14.86 -14.15 1.15
N LEU A 34 -15.93 -13.78 0.44
CA LEU A 34 -17.24 -14.37 0.66
C LEU A 34 -17.24 -15.88 0.36
N ARG A 35 -16.58 -16.31 -0.72
CA ARG A 35 -16.48 -17.73 -1.09
C ARG A 35 -15.61 -18.53 -0.12
N GLN A 36 -14.48 -17.98 0.33
CA GLN A 36 -13.51 -18.70 1.16
C GLN A 36 -13.89 -18.68 2.64
N GLN A 37 -14.34 -17.53 3.15
CA GLN A 37 -14.53 -17.26 4.58
C GLN A 37 -16.01 -17.07 4.96
N GLY A 38 -16.93 -16.97 3.99
CA GLY A 38 -18.36 -16.75 4.26
C GLY A 38 -18.71 -15.35 4.76
N CYS A 39 -17.77 -14.40 4.66
CA CYS A 39 -17.93 -13.03 5.16
C CYS A 39 -17.93 -12.02 4.01
N ASP A 40 -18.82 -11.02 4.08
CA ASP A 40 -18.87 -9.96 3.07
C ASP A 40 -17.93 -8.79 3.43
N ALA A 41 -16.86 -8.60 2.65
CA ALA A 41 -15.87 -7.54 2.85
C ALA A 41 -16.14 -6.28 2.02
N ARG A 42 -17.22 -6.21 1.22
CA ARG A 42 -17.48 -5.09 0.29
C ARG A 42 -17.52 -3.74 0.98
N PHE A 43 -18.19 -3.67 2.13
CA PHE A 43 -18.27 -2.42 2.90
C PHE A 43 -16.88 -1.95 3.35
N LEU A 44 -16.07 -2.85 3.91
CA LEU A 44 -14.73 -2.54 4.41
C LEU A 44 -13.81 -2.02 3.28
N LEU A 45 -13.82 -2.68 2.12
CA LEU A 45 -13.08 -2.27 0.94
C LEU A 45 -13.50 -0.89 0.44
N LYS A 46 -14.82 -0.67 0.29
CA LYS A 46 -15.37 0.63 -0.15
C LYS A 46 -15.02 1.75 0.83
N LYS A 47 -15.10 1.49 2.13
CA LYS A 47 -14.70 2.43 3.18
C LYS A 47 -13.22 2.80 3.06
N ALA A 48 -12.33 1.84 2.86
CA ALA A 48 -10.90 2.10 2.77
C ALA A 48 -10.52 2.96 1.56
N TRP A 49 -11.11 2.70 0.39
CA TRP A 49 -10.94 3.56 -0.78
C TRP A 49 -11.45 4.97 -0.55
N HIS A 50 -12.62 5.08 0.07
CA HIS A 50 -13.21 6.37 0.41
C HIS A 50 -12.33 7.17 1.40
N ASP A 51 -11.82 6.54 2.46
CA ASP A 51 -10.97 7.18 3.46
C ASP A 51 -9.62 7.60 2.85
N LEU A 52 -9.06 6.79 1.94
CA LEU A 52 -7.88 7.13 1.16
C LEU A 52 -8.12 8.36 0.27
N CYS A 53 -9.21 8.39 -0.49
CA CYS A 53 -9.57 9.54 -1.32
C CYS A 53 -9.77 10.81 -0.49
N LYS A 54 -10.38 10.71 0.70
CA LYS A 54 -10.50 11.84 1.63
C LYS A 54 -9.13 12.35 2.09
N ALA A 55 -8.22 11.43 2.42
CA ALA A 55 -6.88 11.80 2.86
C ALA A 55 -6.08 12.48 1.73
N PHE A 56 -6.17 11.99 0.49
CA PHE A 56 -5.56 12.67 -0.67
C PHE A 56 -6.18 14.04 -0.96
N LEU A 57 -7.51 14.17 -0.83
CA LEU A 57 -8.18 15.46 -0.97
C LEU A 57 -7.69 16.47 0.07
N MET A 58 -7.42 16.02 1.30
CA MET A 58 -6.87 16.88 2.34
C MET A 58 -5.46 17.38 1.98
N GLU A 59 -4.58 16.49 1.50
CA GLU A 59 -3.24 16.87 1.02
C GLU A 59 -3.31 17.86 -0.16
N ALA A 60 -4.21 17.62 -1.11
CA ALA A 60 -4.42 18.52 -2.23
C ALA A 60 -4.90 19.90 -1.74
N LYS A 61 -5.85 19.96 -0.79
CA LYS A 61 -6.31 21.22 -0.20
C LYS A 61 -5.17 21.97 0.48
N TRP A 62 -4.33 21.28 1.26
CA TRP A 62 -3.15 21.90 1.87
C TRP A 62 -2.20 22.46 0.81
N HIS A 63 -1.93 21.70 -0.24
CA HIS A 63 -1.07 22.12 -1.35
C HIS A 63 -1.60 23.37 -2.07
N TYR A 64 -2.86 23.36 -2.52
CA TYR A 64 -3.44 24.46 -3.28
C TYR A 64 -3.69 25.73 -2.45
N SER A 65 -3.90 25.59 -1.13
CA SER A 65 -4.05 26.73 -0.22
C SER A 65 -2.72 27.26 0.33
N ASN A 66 -1.59 26.64 -0.02
CA ASN A 66 -0.28 26.88 0.60
C ASN A 66 -0.28 26.73 2.12
N TYR A 67 -1.25 25.99 2.67
CA TYR A 67 -1.31 25.70 4.09
C TYR A 67 -0.22 24.69 4.46
N LYS A 68 0.53 25.01 5.52
CA LYS A 68 1.57 24.12 6.06
C LYS A 68 1.02 23.45 7.32
N PRO A 69 0.62 22.17 7.26
CA PRO A 69 0.15 21.45 8.43
C PRO A 69 1.27 21.31 9.46
N THR A 70 0.90 21.20 10.73
CA THR A 70 1.81 20.73 11.77
C THR A 70 2.22 19.28 11.50
N LEU A 71 3.33 18.81 12.09
CA LEU A 71 3.76 17.42 11.96
C LEU A 71 2.67 16.44 12.43
N HIS A 72 1.92 16.81 13.48
CA HIS A 72 0.83 15.98 13.99
C HIS A 72 -0.31 15.88 12.97
N GLU A 73 -0.82 17.01 12.47
CA GLU A 73 -1.88 17.03 11.46
C GLU A 73 -1.45 16.28 10.19
N TYR A 74 -0.21 16.51 9.75
CA TYR A 74 0.36 15.83 8.60
C TYR A 74 0.41 14.33 8.81
N LEU A 75 0.89 13.84 9.95
CA LEU A 75 1.00 12.41 10.20
C LEU A 75 -0.36 11.75 10.41
N GLU A 76 -1.32 12.42 11.04
CA GLU A 76 -2.68 11.89 11.25
C GLU A 76 -3.45 11.72 9.95
N ASN A 77 -3.25 12.58 8.95
CA ASN A 77 -3.75 12.34 7.60
C ASN A 77 -2.83 11.38 6.81
N GLY A 78 -1.53 11.56 7.01
CA GLY A 78 -0.42 10.96 6.27
C GLY A 78 -0.39 9.44 6.35
N TRP A 79 -0.77 8.85 7.49
CA TRP A 79 -0.80 7.40 7.63
C TRP A 79 -1.90 6.77 6.77
N ILE A 80 -3.04 7.43 6.58
CA ILE A 80 -4.11 6.97 5.67
C ILE A 80 -3.70 7.19 4.21
N SER A 81 -3.22 8.39 3.87
CA SER A 81 -2.80 8.73 2.49
C SER A 81 -1.53 8.01 2.03
N SER A 82 -0.82 7.32 2.93
CA SER A 82 0.35 6.50 2.57
C SER A 82 0.01 5.24 1.77
N VAL A 83 -1.29 4.90 1.62
CA VAL A 83 -1.82 3.69 0.95
C VAL A 83 -1.47 2.37 1.67
N SER A 84 -0.41 2.36 2.48
CA SER A 84 0.36 1.16 2.86
C SER A 84 -0.22 0.26 3.94
N GLY A 85 -0.97 0.75 4.93
CA GLY A 85 -1.48 -0.14 6.00
C GLY A 85 -2.94 -0.54 5.81
N PRO A 86 -3.88 0.42 5.76
CA PRO A 86 -5.31 0.15 5.63
C PRO A 86 -5.67 -0.70 4.42
N LEU A 87 -5.21 -0.30 3.24
CA LEU A 87 -5.57 -0.96 1.99
C LEU A 87 -4.85 -2.32 1.88
N MET A 88 -3.56 -2.39 2.22
CA MET A 88 -2.82 -3.66 2.21
C MET A 88 -3.43 -4.71 3.13
N LEU A 89 -3.78 -4.36 4.38
CA LEU A 89 -4.38 -5.35 5.28
C LEU A 89 -5.73 -5.85 4.77
N ILE A 90 -6.55 -5.00 4.16
CA ILE A 90 -7.82 -5.41 3.59
C ILE A 90 -7.64 -6.36 2.39
N HIS A 91 -6.52 -6.25 1.65
CA HIS A 91 -6.18 -7.19 0.56
C HIS A 91 -5.43 -8.44 1.02
N VAL A 92 -4.69 -8.37 2.14
CA VAL A 92 -3.95 -9.50 2.72
C VAL A 92 -4.88 -10.46 3.48
N PHE A 93 -5.89 -9.95 4.19
CA PHE A 93 -6.87 -10.80 4.89
C PHE A 93 -7.58 -11.84 3.99
N PRO A 94 -8.01 -11.50 2.77
CA PRO A 94 -8.50 -12.45 1.77
C PRO A 94 -7.50 -13.55 1.39
N MET A 95 -6.19 -13.30 1.49
CA MET A 95 -5.14 -14.29 1.17
C MET A 95 -4.92 -15.29 2.31
N ILE A 96 -5.62 -15.15 3.45
CA ILE A 96 -5.54 -16.12 4.54
C ILE A 96 -6.38 -17.35 4.17
N GLU A 97 -5.72 -18.43 3.73
CA GLU A 97 -6.40 -19.67 3.33
C GLU A 97 -7.12 -20.39 4.48
N LYS A 98 -6.67 -20.19 5.72
CA LYS A 98 -7.27 -20.86 6.87
C LYS A 98 -8.70 -20.37 7.07
N LYS A 99 -9.67 -21.25 6.85
CA LYS A 99 -11.09 -20.99 7.11
C LYS A 99 -11.35 -20.63 8.56
N GLY A 100 -12.23 -19.65 8.78
CA GLY A 100 -12.70 -19.22 10.10
C GLY A 100 -11.78 -18.21 10.80
N VAL A 101 -10.72 -17.74 10.12
CA VAL A 101 -9.87 -16.65 10.64
C VAL A 101 -10.50 -15.29 10.38
N VAL A 102 -11.10 -15.09 9.20
CA VAL A 102 -11.83 -13.87 8.87
C VAL A 102 -13.27 -14.06 9.34
N THR A 103 -13.63 -13.34 10.41
CA THR A 103 -14.99 -13.35 10.99
C THR A 103 -15.64 -11.97 10.84
N PRO A 104 -16.97 -11.85 10.98
CA PRO A 104 -17.64 -10.55 11.00
C PRO A 104 -17.07 -9.61 12.07
N ASN A 105 -16.69 -10.15 13.23
CA ASN A 105 -16.05 -9.38 14.29
C ASN A 105 -14.66 -8.87 13.89
N SER A 106 -13.86 -9.69 13.20
CA SER A 106 -12.55 -9.30 12.67
C SER A 106 -12.70 -8.18 11.63
N ILE A 107 -13.69 -8.27 10.73
CA ILE A 107 -14.00 -7.23 9.75
C ILE A 107 -14.39 -5.93 10.45
N GLN A 108 -15.27 -5.99 11.45
CA GLN A 108 -15.71 -4.82 12.22
C GLN A 108 -14.54 -4.15 12.94
N GLN A 109 -13.61 -4.91 13.52
CA GLN A 109 -12.41 -4.36 14.15
C GLN A 109 -11.54 -3.59 13.15
N LEU A 110 -11.44 -4.09 11.91
CA LEU A 110 -10.66 -3.44 10.85
C LEU A 110 -11.28 -2.12 10.38
N GLU A 111 -12.59 -1.94 10.47
CA GLU A 111 -13.25 -0.67 10.12
C GLU A 111 -12.71 0.51 10.93
N SER A 112 -12.31 0.26 12.17
CA SER A 112 -11.72 1.25 13.09
C SER A 112 -10.23 1.50 12.89
N TYR A 113 -9.57 0.70 12.04
CA TYR A 113 -8.12 0.62 11.88
C TYR A 113 -7.37 0.39 13.20
N PRO A 114 -7.06 -0.88 13.54
CA PRO A 114 -6.34 -1.22 14.76
C PRO A 114 -5.04 -0.42 14.93
N LYS A 115 -4.64 -0.16 16.17
CA LYS A 115 -3.47 0.70 16.46
C LYS A 115 -2.20 0.25 15.75
N LEU A 116 -2.01 -1.07 15.62
CA LEU A 116 -0.91 -1.67 14.88
C LEU A 116 -0.88 -1.20 13.42
N VAL A 117 -2.04 -1.17 12.75
CA VAL A 117 -2.18 -0.69 11.36
C VAL A 117 -1.75 0.76 11.26
N GLN A 118 -2.22 1.60 12.18
CA GLN A 118 -1.87 3.01 12.21
C GLN A 118 -0.36 3.20 12.40
N MET A 119 0.26 2.44 13.31
CA MET A 119 1.70 2.53 13.57
C MET A 119 2.53 2.10 12.37
N VAL A 120 2.23 0.95 11.76
CA VAL A 120 2.91 0.46 10.54
C VAL A 120 2.77 1.47 9.40
N SER A 121 1.58 2.03 9.22
CA SER A 121 1.32 3.06 8.20
C SER A 121 2.12 4.34 8.45
N LYS A 122 2.28 4.75 9.73
CA LYS A 122 3.11 5.91 10.10
C LYS A 122 4.59 5.64 9.81
N ILE A 123 5.10 4.45 10.12
CA ILE A 123 6.47 4.05 9.78
C ILE A 123 6.66 4.08 8.27
N PHE A 124 5.75 3.47 7.51
CA PHE A 124 5.82 3.49 6.05
C PHE A 124 5.80 4.91 5.49
N ARG A 125 4.89 5.77 5.98
CA ARG A 125 4.83 7.19 5.61
C ARG A 125 6.19 7.87 5.84
N LEU A 126 6.76 7.72 7.03
CA LEU A 126 8.05 8.34 7.36
C LEU A 126 9.20 7.79 6.50
N CYS A 127 9.23 6.48 6.24
CA CYS A 127 10.20 5.87 5.34
C CYS A 127 10.05 6.39 3.91
N ASN A 128 8.82 6.47 3.40
CA ASN A 128 8.51 7.00 2.08
C ASN A 128 8.94 8.46 1.95
N ASP A 129 8.62 9.29 2.94
CA ASP A 129 8.96 10.71 2.94
C ASP A 129 10.48 10.90 3.01
N SER A 130 11.18 10.19 3.91
CA SER A 130 12.65 10.23 4.00
C SER A 130 13.30 9.86 2.67
N ALA A 131 12.77 8.83 2.02
CA ALA A 131 13.29 8.30 0.78
C ALA A 131 12.96 9.15 -0.46
N THR A 132 11.87 9.91 -0.44
CA THR A 132 11.45 10.80 -1.55
C THR A 132 11.87 12.25 -1.34
N HIS A 133 12.20 12.65 -0.11
CA HIS A 133 12.72 13.97 0.21
C HIS A 133 14.05 14.25 -0.50
N SER A 134 14.94 13.25 -0.60
CA SER A 134 16.21 13.36 -1.31
C SER A 134 16.07 13.57 -2.82
N VAL A 135 15.02 13.03 -3.44
CA VAL A 135 14.71 13.23 -4.86
C VAL A 135 14.14 14.63 -5.12
N ARG A 136 13.38 15.19 -4.17
CA ARG A 136 12.87 16.57 -4.27
C ARG A 136 13.93 17.64 -3.97
N THR A 137 14.98 17.29 -3.21
CA THR A 137 16.03 18.23 -2.78
C THR A 137 17.32 18.14 -3.59
N THR A 138 17.53 17.08 -4.38
CA THR A 138 18.67 17.01 -5.30
C THR A 138 18.30 17.61 -6.66
N ASN A 139 19.05 18.64 -7.07
CA ASN A 139 19.05 19.16 -8.43
C ASN A 139 19.76 18.13 -9.34
N CYS A 140 19.13 16.96 -9.53
CA CYS A 140 19.74 15.85 -10.26
C CYS A 140 19.83 16.23 -11.74
N ARG A 141 21.05 16.33 -12.28
CA ARG A 141 21.29 16.62 -13.71
C ARG A 141 20.84 15.50 -14.66
N PHE A 142 20.39 14.37 -14.13
CA PHE A 142 19.99 13.20 -14.91
C PHE A 142 18.46 13.02 -14.91
N PRO A 143 17.89 12.39 -15.95
CA PRO A 143 16.46 12.10 -16.02
C PRO A 143 15.96 11.32 -14.79
N LEU A 144 14.76 11.68 -14.31
CA LEU A 144 14.16 11.09 -13.11
C LEU A 144 14.10 9.55 -13.10
N PRO A 145 13.82 8.84 -14.23
CA PRO A 145 13.88 7.37 -14.26
C PRO A 145 15.27 6.82 -13.97
N PHE A 146 16.32 7.51 -14.46
CA PHE A 146 17.71 7.13 -14.24
C PHE A 146 18.12 7.38 -12.79
N ALA A 147 17.76 8.53 -12.22
CA ALA A 147 18.00 8.83 -10.81
C ALA A 147 17.31 7.80 -9.89
N ASN A 148 16.07 7.42 -10.19
CA ASN A 148 15.34 6.39 -9.46
C ASN A 148 15.99 5.01 -9.59
N ALA A 149 16.49 4.65 -10.77
CA ALA A 149 17.23 3.42 -10.97
C ALA A 149 18.54 3.40 -10.14
N CYS A 150 19.29 4.50 -10.10
CA CYS A 150 20.49 4.63 -9.26
C CYS A 150 20.17 4.49 -7.76
N VAL A 151 19.08 5.11 -7.28
CA VAL A 151 18.65 5.00 -5.88
C VAL A 151 18.19 3.58 -5.54
N ASN A 152 17.44 2.93 -6.43
CA ASN A 152 17.03 1.54 -6.23
C ASN A 152 18.22 0.58 -6.25
N MET A 153 19.21 0.83 -7.11
CA MET A 153 20.47 0.06 -7.12
C MET A 153 21.25 0.25 -5.82
N ALA A 154 21.30 1.47 -5.27
CA ALA A 154 21.92 1.73 -3.97
C ALA A 154 21.18 1.01 -2.82
N ARG A 155 19.84 0.94 -2.87
CA ARG A 155 19.03 0.18 -1.88
C ARG A 155 19.28 -1.31 -1.98
N ILE A 156 19.39 -1.86 -3.19
CA ILE A 156 19.70 -3.27 -3.43
C ILE A 156 21.12 -3.59 -2.95
N ALA A 157 22.11 -2.77 -3.29
CA ALA A 157 23.49 -2.94 -2.82
C ALA A 157 23.59 -2.87 -1.29
N HIS A 158 22.87 -1.91 -0.67
CA HIS A 158 22.79 -1.85 0.78
C HIS A 158 22.18 -3.13 1.37
N CYS A 159 21.13 -3.70 0.75
CA CYS A 159 20.53 -4.97 1.19
C CYS A 159 21.54 -6.13 1.08
N ILE A 160 22.20 -6.27 -0.07
CA ILE A 160 23.12 -7.37 -0.37
C ILE A 160 24.33 -7.40 0.56
N TYR A 161 24.89 -6.24 0.90
CA TYR A 161 26.10 -6.14 1.72
C TYR A 161 25.84 -5.84 3.19
N ARG A 162 24.57 -5.79 3.62
CA ARG A 162 24.23 -5.53 5.02
C ARG A 162 24.65 -6.71 5.89
N GLY A 163 25.74 -6.53 6.63
CA GLY A 163 26.23 -7.52 7.58
C GLY A 163 27.20 -8.57 7.01
N GLY A 164 27.71 -8.41 5.78
CA GLY A 164 28.71 -9.32 5.21
C GLY A 164 28.84 -9.23 3.69
N ASP A 165 29.77 -10.00 3.09
CA ASP A 165 29.90 -10.12 1.63
C ASP A 165 28.83 -11.06 1.06
N GLY A 166 27.66 -10.53 0.71
CA GLY A 166 26.52 -11.30 0.20
C GLY A 166 26.67 -11.88 -1.22
N ILE A 167 27.80 -11.69 -1.92
CA ILE A 167 27.98 -12.14 -3.31
C ILE A 167 29.10 -13.17 -3.46
N SER A 168 30.35 -12.84 -3.10
CA SER A 168 31.49 -13.76 -3.34
C SER A 168 31.68 -14.78 -2.23
N ALA A 169 31.32 -14.42 -0.99
CA ALA A 169 31.40 -15.29 0.18
C ALA A 169 30.23 -15.04 1.14
N PRO A 170 28.96 -15.24 0.69
CA PRO A 170 27.79 -14.97 1.52
C PRO A 170 27.85 -15.77 2.81
N ASP A 171 27.41 -15.20 3.93
CA ASP A 171 27.23 -15.96 5.17
C ASP A 171 25.92 -16.77 5.11
N ASP A 172 25.65 -17.57 6.13
CA ASP A 172 24.49 -18.47 6.14
C ASP A 172 23.15 -17.71 6.15
N GLU A 173 23.12 -16.48 6.65
CA GLU A 173 21.94 -15.62 6.67
C GLU A 173 21.66 -15.08 5.26
N LYS A 174 22.68 -14.66 4.51
CA LYS A 174 22.51 -14.11 3.14
C LYS A 174 22.22 -15.23 2.14
N ARG A 175 22.78 -16.43 2.37
CA ARG A 175 22.39 -17.63 1.62
C ARG A 175 20.91 -18.00 1.85
N MET A 176 20.39 -17.77 3.05
CA MET A 176 18.98 -18.03 3.38
C MET A 176 18.05 -17.02 2.71
N GLU A 177 18.38 -15.72 2.76
CA GLU A 177 17.59 -14.67 2.10
C GLU A 177 17.52 -14.87 0.57
N ILE A 178 18.65 -15.20 -0.09
CA ILE A 178 18.66 -15.49 -1.54
C ILE A 178 17.78 -16.70 -1.86
N LYS A 179 17.84 -17.73 -1.02
CA LYS A 179 17.08 -18.95 -1.20
C LYS A 179 15.57 -18.69 -1.09
N GLU A 180 15.14 -17.92 -0.08
CA GLU A 180 13.73 -17.56 0.12
C GLU A 180 13.17 -16.63 -0.96
N LEU A 181 13.97 -15.68 -1.47
CA LEU A 181 13.51 -14.70 -2.47
C LEU A 181 13.46 -15.24 -3.90
N PHE A 182 14.38 -16.14 -4.27
CA PHE A 182 14.59 -16.51 -5.69
C PHE A 182 14.49 -18.00 -6.00
N LEU A 183 14.77 -18.87 -5.02
CA LEU A 183 14.92 -20.32 -5.27
C LEU A 183 13.77 -21.13 -4.72
N GLU A 184 13.16 -20.68 -3.62
CA GLU A 184 11.92 -21.26 -3.13
C GLU A 184 10.75 -20.71 -3.96
N PRO A 185 9.90 -21.58 -4.54
CA PRO A 185 8.75 -21.14 -5.30
C PRO A 185 7.83 -20.32 -4.41
N PHE A 186 7.37 -19.17 -4.94
CA PHE A 186 6.25 -18.44 -4.36
C PHE A 186 5.11 -19.45 -4.17
N LYS A 187 4.79 -19.76 -2.91
CA LYS A 187 3.56 -20.50 -2.61
C LYS A 187 2.41 -19.57 -2.96
N GLU A 188 1.96 -19.63 -4.21
CA GLU A 188 0.76 -18.97 -4.70
C GLU A 188 -0.44 -19.76 -4.19
N GLU A 189 -1.08 -19.24 -3.16
CA GLU A 189 -2.37 -19.72 -2.71
C GLU A 189 -3.46 -19.14 -3.65
N LYS A 190 -3.48 -19.82 -4.81
CA LYS A 190 -4.42 -19.99 -5.94
C LYS A 190 -5.41 -18.90 -6.35
#